data_AF-A0A6V7X9V0-F1
#
_entry.id   AF-A0A6V7X9V0-F1
#
_cell.length_a   1.000
_cell.length_b   1.000
_cell.length_c   1.000
_cell.angle_alpha   90.00
_cell.angle_beta   90.00
_cell.angle_gamma   90.00
#
_symmetry.space_group_name_H-M   'P 1'
#
loop_
_entity.id
_entity.type
_entity.pdbx_description
1 polymer ?
#
loop_
_entity_poly.entity_id
_entity_poly.type
_entity_poly.pdbx_seq_one_letter_code
_entity_poly.pdbx_strand_id
1 'polypeptide(L)'
;MIEEKESYLKDLHSDIEFEYLDSIDRFRVIFNDPEIRNITISSQLCYVLGFPLGPLVNGQIGKYGIDLKGGFTSFAVYSKGLTGTVIMGNSVSSLLRIVAVENRSGGVVERVYDQPMFIPVLPREINEIEIELRWMNGSLVKFDHGTVIITLMFNRMIRF
;
A
#
# COMPACT_ATOMS: atom_id res chain seq x y z
N MET A 1 -37.08 -19.04 14.39
CA MET A 1 -37.07 -18.02 13.31
C MET A 1 -35.71 -17.32 13.27
N ILE A 2 -34.62 -18.08 13.13
CA ILE A 2 -33.23 -17.58 12.96
C ILE A 2 -32.45 -18.61 12.10
N GLU A 3 -33.09 -19.24 11.10
CA GLU A 3 -32.43 -20.25 10.24
C GLU A 3 -32.26 -19.79 8.78
N GLU A 4 -32.79 -18.63 8.40
CA GLU A 4 -32.79 -18.18 7.00
C GLU A 4 -31.55 -17.39 6.57
N LYS A 5 -30.72 -16.89 7.51
CA LYS A 5 -29.58 -16.02 7.15
C LYS A 5 -28.25 -16.73 6.91
N GLU A 6 -28.04 -17.94 7.44
CA GLU A 6 -26.76 -18.66 7.25
C GLU A 6 -26.69 -19.45 5.94
N SER A 7 -27.81 -19.68 5.25
CA SER A 7 -27.84 -20.45 3.99
C SER A 7 -27.33 -19.66 2.76
N TYR A 8 -27.21 -18.34 2.83
CA TYR A 8 -26.83 -17.48 1.69
C TYR A 8 -25.31 -17.27 1.55
N LEU A 9 -24.52 -17.75 2.51
CA LEU A 9 -23.05 -17.77 2.43
C LEU A 9 -22.52 -19.12 1.90
N LYS A 10 -23.39 -19.92 1.23
CA LYS A 10 -22.95 -21.02 0.38
C LYS A 10 -22.10 -20.44 -0.76
N ASP A 11 -20.79 -20.45 -0.51
CA ASP A 11 -19.67 -20.42 -1.43
C ASP A 11 -19.70 -19.38 -2.58
N LEU A 12 -19.62 -18.09 -2.25
CA LEU A 12 -19.12 -17.11 -3.24
C LEU A 12 -17.73 -17.53 -3.80
N HIS A 13 -16.97 -18.31 -3.01
CA HIS A 13 -15.71 -18.93 -3.41
C HIS A 13 -15.85 -19.99 -4.52
N SER A 14 -17.02 -20.61 -4.70
CA SER A 14 -17.25 -21.54 -5.81
C SER A 14 -17.65 -20.84 -7.10
N ASP A 15 -18.15 -19.60 -7.03
CA ASP A 15 -18.76 -18.95 -8.19
C ASP A 15 -17.76 -18.11 -9.01
N ILE A 16 -16.68 -17.64 -8.38
CA ILE A 16 -15.64 -16.81 -9.01
C ILE A 16 -14.25 -17.32 -8.64
N GLU A 17 -13.44 -17.62 -9.65
CA GLU A 17 -12.06 -18.08 -9.49
C GLU A 17 -11.08 -17.17 -10.27
N PHE A 18 -9.87 -16.99 -9.74
CA PHE A 18 -8.75 -16.37 -10.45
C PHE A 18 -7.69 -17.42 -10.74
N GLU A 19 -7.73 -17.98 -11.95
CA GLU A 19 -6.78 -18.98 -12.44
C GLU A 19 -5.48 -18.31 -12.88
N TYR A 20 -4.33 -18.77 -12.37
CA TYR A 20 -3.03 -18.27 -12.81
C TYR A 20 -2.52 -19.08 -14.02
N LEU A 21 -2.17 -18.38 -15.10
CA LEU A 21 -1.70 -18.98 -16.34
C LEU A 21 -0.18 -18.85 -16.45
N ASP A 22 0.54 -19.91 -16.06
CA ASP A 22 2.00 -19.98 -16.06
C ASP A 22 2.63 -19.64 -17.43
N SER A 23 1.96 -19.97 -18.53
CA SER A 23 2.48 -19.78 -19.89
C SER A 23 2.62 -18.32 -20.31
N ILE A 24 1.83 -17.43 -19.69
CA ILE A 24 1.80 -16.00 -20.02
C ILE A 24 1.99 -15.10 -18.79
N ASP A 25 2.17 -15.69 -17.60
CA ASP A 25 2.33 -14.98 -16.33
C ASP A 25 1.18 -13.99 -16.07
N ARG A 26 -0.07 -14.45 -16.24
CA ARG A 26 -1.30 -13.63 -16.06
C ARG A 26 -2.39 -14.41 -15.34
N PHE A 27 -3.27 -13.69 -14.64
CA PHE A 27 -4.51 -14.25 -14.12
C PHE A 27 -5.62 -14.23 -15.18
N ARG A 28 -6.47 -15.24 -15.14
CA ARG A 28 -7.76 -15.32 -15.83
C ARG A 28 -8.86 -15.38 -14.78
N VAL A 29 -9.91 -14.58 -14.95
CA VAL A 29 -11.09 -14.68 -14.10
C VAL A 29 -12.07 -15.70 -14.70
N ILE A 30 -12.60 -16.58 -13.87
CA ILE A 30 -13.57 -17.61 -14.25
C ILE A 30 -14.81 -17.41 -13.39
N PHE A 31 -15.97 -17.35 -14.05
CA PHE A 31 -17.26 -17.41 -13.38
C PHE A 31 -17.84 -18.80 -13.59
N ASN A 32 -18.07 -19.52 -12.50
CA ASN A 32 -18.67 -20.86 -12.51
C ASN A 32 -20.20 -20.78 -12.49
N ASP A 33 -20.76 -19.66 -12.03
CA ASP A 33 -22.20 -19.38 -12.10
C ASP A 33 -22.55 -18.69 -13.43
N PRO A 34 -23.42 -19.29 -14.27
CA PRO A 34 -23.87 -18.70 -15.53
C PRO A 34 -24.71 -17.42 -15.39
N GLU A 35 -25.24 -17.11 -14.20
CA GLU A 35 -25.98 -15.87 -13.95
C GLU A 35 -25.06 -14.65 -13.77
N ILE A 36 -23.79 -14.88 -13.41
CA ILE A 36 -22.79 -13.82 -13.24
C ILE A 36 -22.31 -13.34 -14.61
N ARG A 37 -22.71 -12.11 -14.97
CA ARG A 37 -22.29 -11.48 -16.24
C ARG A 37 -20.99 -10.71 -16.11
N ASN A 38 -20.81 -10.03 -14.98
CA ASN A 38 -19.62 -9.26 -14.69
C ASN A 38 -19.43 -9.14 -13.17
N ILE A 39 -18.19 -8.87 -12.77
CA ILE A 39 -17.84 -8.54 -11.39
C ILE A 39 -17.09 -7.22 -11.37
N THR A 40 -17.26 -6.43 -10.31
CA THR A 40 -16.42 -5.26 -10.07
C THR A 40 -15.58 -5.52 -8.83
N ILE A 41 -14.26 -5.40 -9.00
CA ILE A 41 -13.30 -5.51 -7.91
C ILE A 41 -12.66 -4.15 -7.63
N SER A 42 -12.02 -4.02 -6.47
CA SER A 42 -11.35 -2.77 -6.11
C SER A 42 -10.23 -2.45 -7.11
N SER A 43 -9.95 -1.15 -7.32
CA SER A 43 -8.85 -0.70 -8.17
C SER A 43 -7.51 -1.31 -7.77
N GLN A 44 -7.31 -1.53 -6.48
CA GLN A 44 -6.12 -2.17 -5.93
C GLN A 44 -6.02 -3.64 -6.35
N LEU A 45 -7.12 -4.39 -6.30
CA LEU A 45 -7.13 -5.79 -6.71
C LEU A 45 -6.99 -5.93 -8.23
N CYS A 46 -7.62 -5.04 -9.01
CA CYS A 46 -7.37 -4.92 -10.46
C CYS A 46 -5.87 -4.75 -10.74
N TYR A 47 -5.20 -3.83 -10.04
CA TYR A 47 -3.77 -3.59 -10.20
C TYR A 47 -2.92 -4.82 -9.88
N VAL A 48 -3.15 -5.43 -8.71
CA VAL A 48 -2.40 -6.61 -8.22
C VAL A 48 -2.51 -7.76 -9.22
N LEU A 49 -3.73 -8.04 -9.71
CA LEU A 49 -4.01 -9.16 -10.61
C LEU A 49 -3.78 -8.84 -12.10
N GLY A 50 -3.45 -7.58 -12.42
CA GLY A 50 -3.15 -7.15 -13.78
C GLY A 50 -4.37 -6.84 -14.66
N PHE A 51 -5.56 -6.62 -14.09
CA PHE A 51 -6.77 -6.26 -14.85
C PHE A 51 -6.91 -4.74 -15.04
N PRO A 52 -7.49 -4.28 -16.16
CA PRO A 52 -7.88 -2.88 -16.32
C PRO A 52 -8.99 -2.50 -15.32
N LEU A 53 -9.10 -1.20 -15.01
CA LEU A 53 -10.20 -0.69 -14.19
C LEU A 53 -11.54 -0.87 -14.91
N GLY A 54 -12.54 -1.39 -14.21
CA GLY A 54 -13.89 -1.59 -14.71
C GLY A 54 -14.44 -2.98 -14.40
N PRO A 55 -15.65 -3.29 -14.90
CA PRO A 55 -16.24 -4.61 -14.73
C PRO A 55 -15.42 -5.67 -15.47
N LEU A 56 -15.11 -6.76 -14.78
CA LEU A 56 -14.48 -7.94 -15.37
C LEU A 56 -15.54 -8.88 -15.92
N VAL A 57 -15.22 -9.57 -17.01
CA VAL A 57 -16.10 -10.55 -17.66
C VAL A 57 -15.50 -11.96 -17.61
N ASN A 58 -16.35 -12.98 -17.73
CA ASN A 58 -15.90 -14.37 -17.66
C ASN A 58 -14.81 -14.68 -18.69
N GLY A 59 -13.75 -15.35 -18.29
CA GLY A 59 -12.61 -15.71 -19.13
C GLY A 59 -11.66 -14.55 -19.44
N GLN A 60 -11.89 -13.35 -18.91
CA GLN A 60 -11.00 -12.22 -19.14
C GLN A 60 -9.62 -12.51 -18.55
N ILE A 61 -8.58 -12.24 -19.34
CA ILE A 61 -7.19 -12.35 -18.93
C ILE A 61 -6.65 -10.97 -18.53
N GLY A 62 -5.81 -10.94 -17.50
CA GLY A 62 -5.09 -9.74 -17.07
C GLY A 62 -4.30 -9.13 -18.24
N LYS A 63 -4.47 -7.83 -18.43
CA LYS A 63 -3.77 -7.04 -19.47
C LYS A 63 -2.33 -6.73 -19.07
N TYR A 64 -2.07 -6.55 -17.77
CA TYR A 64 -0.80 -6.11 -17.21
C TYR A 64 -0.11 -7.24 -16.44
N GLY A 65 1.20 -7.11 -16.22
CA GLY A 65 1.94 -8.04 -15.36
C GLY A 65 1.44 -8.00 -13.91
N ILE A 66 1.59 -9.12 -13.23
CA ILE A 66 1.08 -9.30 -11.87
C ILE A 66 2.02 -8.59 -10.89
N ASP A 67 1.43 -7.85 -9.95
CA ASP A 67 2.16 -7.32 -8.80
C ASP A 67 1.53 -7.83 -7.50
N LEU A 68 1.93 -9.05 -7.09
CA LEU A 68 1.50 -9.66 -5.84
C LEU A 68 1.97 -8.89 -4.59
N LYS A 69 2.91 -7.94 -4.74
CA LYS A 69 3.29 -7.04 -3.64
C LYS A 69 2.31 -5.86 -3.51
N GLY A 70 1.41 -5.69 -4.48
CA GLY A 70 0.34 -4.70 -4.49
C GLY A 70 0.82 -3.27 -4.40
N GLY A 71 2.03 -2.96 -4.86
CA GLY A 71 2.61 -1.63 -4.74
C GLY A 71 2.95 -1.17 -3.30
N PHE A 72 2.65 -1.96 -2.26
CA PHE A 72 2.92 -1.63 -0.86
C PHE A 72 4.24 -2.20 -0.38
N THR A 73 5.33 -1.81 -1.05
CA THR A 73 6.69 -2.24 -0.66
C THR A 73 7.32 -1.30 0.35
N SER A 74 6.79 -0.07 0.48
CA SER A 74 7.35 0.97 1.32
C SER A 74 6.36 2.10 1.57
N PHE A 75 6.58 2.86 2.64
CA PHE A 75 5.97 4.16 2.86
C PHE A 75 7.06 5.19 3.16
N ALA A 76 6.75 6.45 2.88
CA ALA A 76 7.59 7.59 3.12
C ALA A 76 7.11 8.35 4.36
N VAL A 77 8.08 8.77 5.18
CA VAL A 77 7.89 9.58 6.39
C VAL A 77 8.27 11.02 6.05
N TYR A 78 7.30 11.93 6.11
CA TYR A 78 7.47 13.34 5.81
C TYR A 78 7.39 14.18 7.09
N SER A 79 8.14 15.28 7.12
CA SER A 79 8.11 16.28 8.19
C SER A 79 7.82 17.66 7.61
N LYS A 80 6.55 18.04 7.55
CA LYS A 80 6.14 19.22 6.81
C LYS A 80 6.82 20.49 7.35
N GLY A 81 7.58 21.17 6.49
CA GLY A 81 8.26 22.42 6.81
C GLY A 81 9.48 22.32 7.73
N LEU A 82 9.89 21.12 8.16
CA LEU A 82 11.00 20.95 9.10
C LEU A 82 12.37 20.95 8.43
N THR A 83 12.50 20.26 7.29
CA THR A 83 13.78 20.13 6.56
C THR A 83 13.66 20.65 5.13
N GLY A 84 14.80 20.68 4.43
CA GLY A 84 14.84 20.95 2.99
C GLY A 84 13.88 20.06 2.20
N THR A 85 13.24 20.64 1.20
CA THR A 85 12.35 19.92 0.30
C THR A 85 13.14 19.04 -0.67
N VAL A 86 12.72 17.80 -0.79
CA VAL A 86 13.24 16.80 -1.73
C VAL A 86 12.17 16.54 -2.79
N ILE A 87 12.59 16.35 -4.03
CA ILE A 87 11.69 15.96 -5.12
C ILE A 87 11.49 14.44 -5.03
N MET A 88 10.25 14.02 -4.78
CA MET A 88 9.83 12.63 -4.71
C MET A 88 8.76 12.37 -5.77
N GLY A 89 9.16 11.75 -6.88
CA GLY A 89 8.28 11.57 -8.05
C GLY A 89 7.86 12.92 -8.63
N ASN A 90 6.57 13.23 -8.55
CA ASN A 90 5.97 14.49 -8.99
C ASN A 90 5.64 15.47 -7.84
N SER A 91 6.10 15.20 -6.62
CA SER A 91 5.83 16.02 -5.43
C SER A 91 7.11 16.58 -4.83
N VAL A 92 7.02 17.78 -4.25
CA VAL A 92 8.09 18.44 -3.52
C VAL A 92 7.74 18.40 -2.04
N SER A 93 8.48 17.63 -1.24
CA SER A 93 8.16 17.44 0.18
C SER A 93 9.40 17.27 1.05
N SER A 94 9.28 17.57 2.34
CA SER A 94 10.35 17.40 3.33
C SER A 94 10.34 15.94 3.80
N LEU A 95 11.13 15.10 3.12
CA LEU A 95 11.25 13.67 3.39
C LEU A 95 12.29 13.40 4.48
N LEU A 96 11.91 12.65 5.51
CA LEU A 96 12.83 12.17 6.53
C LEU A 96 13.41 10.80 6.18
N ARG A 97 12.55 9.86 5.76
CA ARG A 97 12.96 8.48 5.51
C ARG A 97 11.93 7.72 4.67
N ILE A 98 12.40 6.75 3.90
CA ILE A 98 11.56 5.72 3.28
C ILE A 98 11.73 4.44 4.10
N VAL A 99 10.63 3.86 4.56
CA VAL A 99 10.59 2.62 5.33
C VAL A 99 10.04 1.53 4.43
N ALA A 100 10.83 0.49 4.18
CA ALA A 100 10.36 -0.67 3.45
C ALA A 100 9.46 -1.52 4.36
N VAL A 101 8.31 -1.94 3.83
CA VAL A 101 7.37 -2.83 4.51
C VAL A 101 7.65 -4.26 4.03
N GLU A 102 7.88 -5.19 4.95
CA GLU A 102 7.92 -6.61 4.60
C GLU A 102 6.51 -7.19 4.68
N ASN A 103 6.04 -7.78 3.58
CA ASN A 103 4.78 -8.52 3.56
C ASN A 103 5.02 -9.96 4.02
N ARG A 104 5.16 -10.17 5.34
CA ARG A 104 4.91 -11.50 5.92
C ARG A 104 3.54 -11.48 6.57
N SER A 105 2.54 -12.05 5.89
CA SER A 105 1.20 -12.25 6.48
C SER A 105 1.33 -12.98 7.82
N GLY A 106 0.73 -12.41 8.88
CA GLY A 106 0.70 -13.01 10.23
C GLY A 106 1.97 -12.82 11.07
N GLY A 107 3.02 -12.17 10.56
CA GLY A 107 4.23 -11.86 11.33
C GLY A 107 4.26 -10.44 11.88
N VAL A 108 4.83 -10.24 13.06
CA VAL A 108 5.22 -8.90 13.53
C VAL A 108 6.49 -8.52 12.78
N VAL A 109 6.40 -7.53 11.89
CA VAL A 109 7.56 -6.97 11.19
C VAL A 109 8.04 -5.76 11.96
N GLU A 110 9.12 -5.93 12.72
CA GLU A 110 9.81 -4.84 13.39
C GLU A 110 10.99 -4.37 12.53
N ARG A 111 11.06 -3.07 12.27
CA ARG A 111 12.17 -2.43 11.56
C ARG A 111 12.72 -1.32 12.45
N VAL A 112 13.88 -1.56 13.03
CA VAL A 112 14.63 -0.57 13.81
C VAL A 112 15.78 -0.04 12.96
N TYR A 113 15.99 1.27 13.03
CA TYR A 113 17.07 1.93 12.31
C TYR A 113 17.99 2.63 13.30
N ASP A 114 19.08 1.97 13.68
CA ASP A 114 19.97 2.43 14.75
C ASP A 114 20.86 3.62 14.35
N GLN A 115 21.02 3.85 13.04
CA GLN A 115 21.78 4.99 12.52
C GLN A 115 20.85 6.17 12.21
N PRO A 116 20.91 7.26 13.01
CA PRO A 116 20.12 8.46 12.74
C PRO A 116 20.66 9.17 11.50
N MET A 117 19.75 9.65 10.66
CA MET A 117 20.09 10.51 9.52
C MET A 117 19.98 11.97 9.95
N PHE A 118 21.08 12.71 9.85
CA PHE A 118 21.09 14.14 10.16
C PHE A 118 20.81 14.96 8.90
N ILE A 119 19.74 15.75 8.94
CA ILE A 119 19.30 16.63 7.86
C ILE A 119 19.22 18.05 8.41
N PRO A 120 19.62 19.10 7.65
CA PRO A 120 19.47 20.48 8.09
C PRO A 120 18.00 20.82 8.40
N VAL A 121 17.79 21.37 9.59
CA VAL A 121 16.50 21.92 10.03
C VAL A 121 16.43 23.37 9.55
N LEU A 122 15.34 23.72 8.86
CA LEU A 122 15.17 25.06 8.29
C LEU A 122 14.59 26.07 9.29
N PRO A 123 13.54 25.74 10.07
CA PRO A 123 12.98 26.69 11.01
C PRO A 123 13.95 26.98 12.15
N ARG A 124 14.03 28.26 12.55
CA ARG A 124 14.80 28.70 13.72
C ARG A 124 14.10 28.36 15.03
N GLU A 125 12.77 28.41 15.01
CA GLU A 125 11.89 28.10 16.15
C GLU A 125 10.80 27.14 15.67
N ILE A 126 10.46 26.15 16.50
CA ILE A 126 9.50 25.10 16.19
C ILE A 126 8.55 24.97 17.36
N ASN A 127 7.27 25.25 17.12
CA ASN A 127 6.21 25.08 18.11
C ASN A 127 5.45 23.75 17.92
N GLU A 128 5.43 23.26 16.68
CA GLU A 128 4.69 22.07 16.27
C GLU A 128 5.47 21.35 15.17
N ILE A 129 5.46 20.01 15.21
CA ILE A 129 6.03 19.15 14.18
C ILE A 129 4.92 18.26 13.64
N GLU A 130 4.57 18.45 12.37
CA GLU A 130 3.60 17.62 11.65
C GLU A 130 4.35 16.51 10.91
N ILE A 131 4.03 15.26 11.25
CA ILE A 131 4.56 14.07 10.57
C ILE A 131 3.46 13.40 9.75
N GLU A 132 3.75 13.15 8.47
CA GLU A 132 2.86 12.40 7.59
C GLU A 132 3.50 11.10 7.13
N LEU A 133 2.75 10.02 7.21
CA LEU A 133 3.12 8.72 6.65
C LEU A 133 2.30 8.53 5.38
N ARG A 134 2.97 8.42 4.22
CA ARG A 134 2.30 8.21 2.94
C ARG A 134 2.87 7.00 2.21
N TRP A 135 2.00 6.24 1.58
CA TRP A 135 2.40 5.22 0.62
C TRP A 135 3.14 5.86 -0.56
N MET A 136 3.87 5.05 -1.33
CA MET A 136 4.62 5.55 -2.50
C MET A 136 3.73 6.17 -3.58
N ASN A 137 2.43 5.88 -3.57
CA ASN A 137 1.43 6.53 -4.43
C ASN A 137 0.96 7.91 -3.89
N GLY A 138 1.50 8.39 -2.77
CA GLY A 138 1.18 9.68 -2.15
C GLY A 138 -0.04 9.67 -1.21
N SER A 139 -0.82 8.59 -1.17
CA SER A 139 -1.96 8.46 -0.25
C SER A 139 -1.48 8.26 1.19
N LEU A 140 -2.25 8.76 2.17
CA LEU A 140 -1.93 8.56 3.59
C LEU A 140 -1.98 7.07 3.94
N VAL A 141 -1.02 6.64 4.77
CA VAL A 141 -1.02 5.28 5.33
C VAL A 141 -2.22 5.16 6.27
N LYS A 142 -3.09 4.19 5.98
CA LYS A 142 -4.20 3.80 6.86
C LYS A 142 -3.71 2.68 7.75
N PHE A 143 -3.55 2.94 9.05
CA PHE A 143 -3.21 1.90 10.01
C PHE A 143 -4.49 1.27 10.53
N ASP A 144 -4.71 0.00 10.20
CA ASP A 144 -5.72 -0.82 10.89
C ASP A 144 -5.13 -1.39 12.19
N HIS A 145 -3.87 -1.84 12.15
CA HIS A 145 -3.11 -2.36 13.29
C HIS A 145 -1.62 -2.01 13.17
N GLY A 146 -0.91 -1.89 14.30
CA GLY A 146 0.54 -1.61 14.36
C GLY A 146 0.88 -0.42 15.25
N THR A 147 2.18 -0.21 15.50
CA THR A 147 2.69 0.93 16.27
C THR A 147 3.88 1.53 15.52
N VAL A 148 3.90 2.86 15.40
CA VAL A 148 5.02 3.60 14.82
C VAL A 148 5.60 4.50 15.90
N ILE A 149 6.91 4.37 16.13
CA ILE A 149 7.67 5.23 17.04
C ILE A 149 8.64 6.05 16.20
N ILE A 150 8.60 7.36 16.36
CA ILE A 150 9.49 8.30 15.68
C ILE A 150 10.31 9.02 16.73
N THR A 151 11.62 8.89 16.65
CA THR A 151 12.57 9.62 17.51
C THR A 151 13.28 10.66 16.65
N LEU A 152 13.12 11.94 16.99
CA LEU A 152 13.80 13.05 16.31
C LEU A 152 14.93 13.57 17.20
N MET A 153 16.14 13.68 16.63
CA MET A 153 17.32 14.20 17.32
C MET A 153 17.71 15.56 16.73
N PHE A 154 17.71 16.60 17.57
CA PHE A 154 18.09 17.95 17.17
C PHE A 154 19.48 18.27 17.69
N ASN A 155 20.47 18.21 16.80
CA ASN A 155 21.85 18.56 17.13
C ASN A 155 22.20 19.95 16.60
N ARG A 156 22.93 20.73 17.40
CA ARG A 156 23.48 22.01 16.93
C ARG A 156 24.50 21.73 15.83
N MET A 157 24.24 22.25 14.64
CA MET A 157 25.22 22.19 13.54
C MET A 157 26.41 23.08 13.89
N ILE A 158 27.56 22.47 14.16
CA ILE A 158 28.83 23.19 14.30
C ILE A 158 29.40 23.32 12.89
N ARG A 159 29.41 24.54 12.34
CA ARG A 159 30.11 24.83 11.10
C ARG A 159 31.58 25.04 11.43
N PHE A 160 32.46 24.22 10.87
CA PHE A 160 33.90 24.42 10.86
C PHE A 160 34.29 25.29 9.66
#